data_AF-A0A373D4R4-F1
#
_entry.id   AF-A0A373D4R4-F1
#
_cell.length_a   1.000
_cell.length_b   1.000
_cell.length_c   1.000
_cell.angle_alpha   90.00
_cell.angle_beta   90.00
_cell.angle_gamma   90.00
#
_symmetry.space_group_name_H-M   'P 1'
#
loop_
_entity.id
_entity.type
_entity.pdbx_description
1 polymer ?
#
loop_
_entity_poly.entity_id
_entity_poly.type
_entity_poly.pdbx_seq_one_letter_code
_entity_poly.pdbx_strand_id
1 'polypeptide(L)'
;MANALYYRKSNADSVEAFAKEEKKVRDAVGQIKYKAKGLEQTATMEKMLSLNAAIEAGRAGKAGVGFGVVADEIGRMANESAAVYQEIQELVKQVEESMERLGE
;
A
#
# COMPACT_ATOMS: atom_id res chain seq x y z
N MET A 1 20.67 -24.75 -40.17
CA MET A 1 19.43 -23.95 -40.19
C MET A 1 18.42 -24.37 -39.11
N ALA A 2 18.11 -25.67 -38.95
CA ALA A 2 17.14 -26.14 -37.96
C ALA A 2 17.45 -25.73 -36.50
N ASN A 3 18.72 -25.80 -36.09
CA ASN A 3 19.12 -25.44 -34.72
C ASN A 3 18.91 -23.93 -34.43
N ALA A 4 19.25 -23.05 -35.38
CA ALA A 4 19.07 -21.61 -35.24
C ALA A 4 17.59 -21.19 -35.16
N LEU A 5 16.71 -21.86 -35.91
CA LEU A 5 15.27 -21.64 -35.84
C LEU A 5 14.67 -22.13 -34.51
N TYR A 6 15.18 -23.24 -33.97
CA TYR A 6 14.79 -23.76 -32.66
C TYR A 6 15.12 -22.77 -31.54
N TYR A 7 16.36 -22.27 -31.48
CA TYR A 7 16.75 -21.25 -30.48
C TYR A 7 15.96 -19.95 -30.62
N ARG A 8 15.67 -19.51 -31.85
CA ARG A 8 14.86 -18.31 -32.08
C ARG A 8 13.42 -18.48 -31.56
N LYS A 9 12.82 -19.65 -31.80
CA LYS A 9 11.47 -19.96 -31.29
C LYS A 9 11.47 -20.04 -29.76
N SER A 10 12.42 -20.75 -29.17
CA SER A 10 12.57 -20.87 -27.71
C SER A 10 12.74 -19.50 -27.03
N ASN A 11 13.51 -18.59 -27.63
CA ASN A 11 13.66 -17.23 -27.11
C ASN A 11 12.36 -16.42 -27.24
N ALA A 12 11.65 -16.53 -28.37
CA ALA A 12 10.37 -15.86 -28.56
C ALA A 12 9.33 -16.31 -27.52
N ASP A 13 9.21 -17.61 -27.30
CA ASP A 13 8.30 -18.19 -26.29
C ASP A 13 8.67 -17.70 -24.87
N SER A 14 9.97 -17.56 -24.59
CA SER A 14 10.47 -17.07 -23.28
C SER A 14 10.19 -15.58 -23.07
N VAL A 15 10.36 -14.75 -24.11
CA VAL A 15 10.02 -13.32 -24.07
C VAL A 15 8.52 -13.12 -23.89
N GLU A 16 7.69 -13.92 -24.57
CA GLU A 16 6.23 -13.86 -24.41
C GLU A 16 5.79 -14.26 -23.00
N ALA A 17 6.38 -15.31 -22.44
CA ALA A 17 6.11 -15.73 -21.06
C ALA A 17 6.52 -14.64 -20.05
N PHE A 18 7.68 -14.01 -20.25
CA PHE A 18 8.15 -12.91 -19.41
C PHE A 18 7.20 -11.70 -19.47
N ALA A 19 6.80 -11.26 -20.66
CA ALA A 19 5.86 -10.16 -20.84
C ALA A 19 4.50 -10.42 -20.16
N LYS A 20 4.05 -11.68 -20.17
CA LYS A 20 2.82 -12.07 -19.48
C LYS A 20 2.94 -11.98 -17.95
N GLU A 21 4.06 -12.40 -17.38
CA GLU A 21 4.30 -12.28 -15.94
C GLU A 21 4.53 -10.82 -15.53
N GLU A 22 5.26 -10.03 -16.33
CA GLU A 22 5.40 -8.58 -16.15
C GLU A 22 4.03 -7.91 -16.04
N LYS A 23 3.13 -8.17 -16.99
CA LYS A 23 1.76 -7.63 -16.92
C LYS A 23 1.04 -8.00 -15.61
N LYS A 24 1.12 -9.26 -15.16
CA LYS A 24 0.46 -9.69 -13.91
C LYS A 24 1.01 -8.97 -12.69
N VAL A 25 2.33 -8.78 -12.63
CA VAL A 25 2.97 -8.03 -11.53
C VAL A 25 2.49 -6.58 -11.55
N ARG A 26 2.40 -5.95 -12.72
CA ARG A 26 1.92 -4.57 -12.86
C ARG A 26 0.46 -4.43 -12.37
N ASP A 27 -0.39 -5.38 -12.74
CA ASP A 27 -1.78 -5.42 -12.28
C ASP A 27 -1.86 -5.58 -10.75
N ALA A 28 -1.04 -6.47 -10.17
CA ALA A 28 -0.99 -6.68 -8.72
C ALA A 28 -0.50 -5.43 -7.97
N VAL A 29 0.53 -4.75 -8.48
CA VAL A 29 1.04 -3.49 -7.93
C VAL A 29 -0.03 -2.40 -7.95
N GLY A 30 -0.79 -2.29 -9.04
CA GLY A 30 -1.94 -1.38 -9.13
C GLY A 30 -3.00 -1.66 -8.06
N GLN A 31 -3.31 -2.94 -7.80
CA GLN A 31 -4.25 -3.33 -6.74
C GLN A 31 -3.71 -3.00 -5.33
N ILE A 32 -2.41 -3.22 -5.09
CA ILE A 32 -1.77 -2.86 -3.81
C ILE A 32 -1.88 -1.36 -3.59
N LYS A 33 -1.56 -0.54 -4.59
CA LYS A 33 -1.67 0.92 -4.55
C LYS A 33 -3.09 1.38 -4.21
N TYR A 34 -4.10 0.78 -4.83
CA TYR A 34 -5.50 1.09 -4.53
C TYR A 34 -5.90 0.73 -3.09
N LYS A 35 -5.53 -0.47 -2.62
CA LYS A 35 -5.81 -0.91 -1.25
C LYS A 35 -5.09 -0.05 -0.21
N ALA A 36 -3.82 0.28 -0.47
CA ALA A 36 -3.03 1.17 0.37
C ALA A 36 -3.72 2.52 0.54
N LYS A 37 -4.20 3.12 -0.55
CA LYS A 37 -4.95 4.39 -0.49
C LYS A 37 -6.23 4.28 0.37
N GLY A 38 -6.90 3.13 0.33
CA GLY A 38 -8.03 2.85 1.22
C GLY A 38 -7.64 2.85 2.69
N LEU A 39 -6.49 2.26 3.04
CA LEU A 39 -5.96 2.26 4.40
C LEU A 39 -5.59 3.67 4.88
N GLU A 40 -5.02 4.52 4.02
CA GLU A 40 -4.75 5.94 4.34
C GLU A 40 -6.04 6.69 4.72
N GLN A 41 -7.11 6.45 3.96
CA GLN A 41 -8.43 7.04 4.24
C GLN A 41 -8.99 6.55 5.58
N THR A 42 -8.86 5.25 5.87
CA THR A 42 -9.25 4.68 7.17
C THR A 42 -8.48 5.30 8.32
N ALA A 43 -7.14 5.38 8.22
CA ALA A 43 -6.29 6.00 9.23
C ALA A 43 -6.68 7.48 9.47
N THR A 44 -7.01 8.22 8.41
CA THR A 44 -7.48 9.61 8.52
C THR A 44 -8.81 9.70 9.27
N MET A 45 -9.76 8.80 8.99
CA MET A 45 -11.05 8.74 9.69
C MET A 45 -10.88 8.34 11.16
N GLU A 46 -10.04 7.34 11.45
CA GLU A 46 -9.69 6.94 12.81
C GLU A 46 -9.09 8.11 13.59
N LYS A 47 -8.20 8.89 12.94
CA LYS A 47 -7.63 10.09 13.55
C LYS A 47 -8.71 11.12 13.91
N MET A 48 -9.66 11.39 13.00
CA MET A 48 -10.76 12.31 13.30
C MET A 48 -11.68 11.79 14.42
N LEU A 49 -12.01 10.50 14.41
CA LEU A 49 -12.80 9.87 15.47
C LEU A 49 -12.10 9.94 16.82
N SER A 50 -10.79 9.68 16.85
CA SER A 50 -9.98 9.77 18.06
C SER A 50 -9.98 11.19 18.63
N LEU A 51 -9.87 12.21 17.78
CA LEU A 51 -9.92 13.60 18.19
C LEU A 51 -11.28 13.96 18.79
N ASN A 52 -12.37 13.56 18.13
CA ASN A 52 -13.73 13.80 18.63
C ASN A 52 -13.95 13.11 19.99
N ALA A 53 -13.44 11.88 20.14
CA ALA A 53 -13.50 11.16 21.40
C ALA A 53 -12.69 11.85 22.50
N ALA A 54 -11.50 12.37 22.19
CA ALA A 54 -10.68 13.14 23.13
C ALA A 54 -11.36 14.43 23.58
N ILE A 55 -12.03 15.14 22.66
CA ILE A 55 -12.81 16.35 22.98
C ILE A 55 -13.96 16.02 23.94
N GLU A 56 -14.75 14.97 23.66
CA GLU A 56 -15.87 14.60 24.52
C GLU A 56 -15.40 14.06 25.88
N ALA A 57 -14.27 13.34 25.91
CA ALA A 57 -13.61 12.93 27.14
C ALA A 57 -13.20 14.15 28.00
N GLY A 58 -12.61 15.18 27.40
CA GLY A 58 -12.31 16.44 28.08
C GLY A 58 -13.56 17.13 28.61
N ARG A 59 -14.66 17.11 27.84
CA ARG A 59 -15.95 17.70 28.23
C ARG A 59 -16.60 17.00 29.42
N ALA A 60 -16.41 15.67 29.53
CA ALA A 60 -16.88 14.88 30.67
C ALA A 60 -16.03 15.07 31.95
N GLY A 61 -14.93 15.83 31.89
CA GLY A 61 -14.08 16.14 33.03
C GLY A 61 -13.52 14.88 33.70
N LYS A 62 -13.66 14.74 35.02
CA LYS A 62 -13.13 13.58 35.77
C LYS A 62 -13.70 12.24 35.30
N ALA A 63 -14.94 12.22 34.81
CA ALA A 63 -15.58 11.00 34.32
C ALA A 63 -15.02 10.55 32.94
N GLY A 64 -14.42 11.47 32.19
CA GLY A 64 -13.89 11.20 30.85
C GLY A 64 -12.43 10.78 30.80
N VAL A 65 -11.69 10.81 31.90
CA VAL A 65 -10.24 10.57 31.92
C VAL A 65 -9.86 9.22 31.30
N GLY A 66 -10.60 8.15 31.62
CA GLY A 66 -10.35 6.83 31.04
C GLY A 66 -10.61 6.77 29.53
N PHE A 67 -11.65 7.48 29.06
CA PHE A 67 -11.96 7.58 27.62
C PHE A 67 -10.94 8.43 26.87
N GLY A 68 -10.35 9.45 27.52
CA GLY A 68 -9.27 10.26 26.94
C GLY A 68 -8.04 9.43 26.63
N VAL A 69 -7.64 8.52 27.53
CA VAL A 69 -6.49 7.61 27.30
C VAL A 69 -6.74 6.70 26.09
N VAL A 70 -7.96 6.16 25.96
CA VAL A 70 -8.33 5.31 24.81
C VAL A 70 -8.33 6.13 23.52
N ALA A 71 -8.85 7.35 23.55
CA ALA A 71 -8.85 8.25 22.40
C ALA A 71 -7.42 8.58 21.93
N ASP A 72 -6.51 8.88 22.86
CA ASP A 72 -5.11 9.13 22.54
C ASP A 72 -4.42 7.90 21.91
N GLU A 73 -4.74 6.69 22.40
CA GLU A 73 -4.18 5.46 21.84
C GLU A 73 -4.65 5.22 20.41
N ILE A 74 -5.96 5.36 20.14
CA ILE A 74 -6.52 5.26 18.78
C ILE A 74 -5.87 6.32 17.87
N GLY A 75 -5.67 7.54 18.38
CA GLY A 75 -5.02 8.61 17.64
C GLY A 75 -3.55 8.33 17.31
N ARG A 76 -2.85 7.53 18.13
CA ARG A 76 -1.49 7.06 17.86
C ARG A 76 -1.49 5.95 16.82
N MET A 77 -2.35 4.94 16.98
CA MET A 77 -2.53 3.84 16.01
C MET A 77 -2.86 4.37 14.61
N ALA A 78 -3.73 5.39 14.52
CA ALA A 78 -4.05 6.05 13.26
C ALA A 78 -2.81 6.69 12.59
N ASN A 79 -1.94 7.34 13.38
CA ASN A 79 -0.70 7.93 12.86
C ASN A 79 0.29 6.85 12.40
N GLU A 80 0.41 5.75 13.15
CA GLU A 80 1.25 4.61 12.78
C GLU A 80 0.76 3.96 11.49
N SER A 81 -0.55 3.73 11.35
CA SER A 81 -1.17 3.23 10.11
C SER A 81 -0.90 4.15 8.92
N ALA A 82 -0.94 5.47 9.11
CA ALA A 82 -0.60 6.44 8.06
C ALA A 82 0.87 6.36 7.65
N ALA A 83 1.79 6.13 8.60
CA ALA A 83 3.21 5.94 8.30
C ALA A 83 3.46 4.66 7.50
N VAL A 84 2.86 3.54 7.91
CA VAL A 84 2.94 2.26 7.18
C VAL A 84 2.42 2.41 5.75
N TYR A 85 1.36 3.19 5.54
CA TYR A 85 0.88 3.48 4.20
C TYR A 85 1.92 4.20 3.34
N GLN A 86 2.60 5.21 3.87
CA GLN A 86 3.66 5.93 3.14
C GLN A 86 4.80 4.98 2.72
N GLU A 87 5.17 4.04 3.61
CA GLU A 87 6.16 3.01 3.28
C GLU A 87 5.68 2.07 2.15
N ILE A 88 4.41 1.68 2.15
CA ILE A 88 3.83 0.88 1.05
C ILE A 88 3.88 1.67 -0.27
N GLN A 89 3.60 2.97 -0.26
CA GLN A 89 3.68 3.79 -1.47
C GLN A 89 5.10 3.83 -2.05
N GLU A 90 6.10 3.97 -1.19
CA GLU A 90 7.50 3.98 -1.60
C GLU A 90 7.93 2.63 -2.18
N LEU A 91 7.52 1.51 -1.55
CA LEU A 91 7.78 0.16 -2.07
C LEU A 91 7.09 -0.07 -3.43
N VAL A 92 5.83 0.37 -3.58
CA VAL A 92 5.12 0.31 -4.86
C VAL A 92 5.87 1.06 -5.95
N LYS A 93 6.35 2.28 -5.65
CA LYS A 93 7.12 3.10 -6.58
C LYS A 93 8.43 2.41 -7.00
N GLN A 94 9.16 1.82 -6.06
CA GLN A 94 10.40 1.08 -6.35
C GLN A 94 10.15 -0.11 -7.28
N VAL A 95 9.04 -0.83 -7.08
CA VAL A 95 8.64 -1.93 -7.97
C VAL A 95 8.25 -1.40 -9.34
N GLU A 96 7.44 -0.35 -9.44
CA GLU A 96 7.06 0.30 -10.71
C GLU A 96 8.33 0.71 -11.51
N GLU A 97 9.30 1.38 -10.88
CA GLU A 97 10.57 1.77 -11.51
C GLU A 97 11.40 0.56 -11.95
N SER A 98 11.41 -0.53 -11.16
CA SER A 98 12.12 -1.74 -11.54
C SER A 98 11.47 -2.43 -12.74
N MET A 99 10.16 -2.33 -12.89
CA MET A 99 9.45 -2.89 -14.03
C MET A 99 9.66 -2.07 -15.30
N GLU A 100 9.71 -0.74 -15.20
CA GLU A 100 10.07 0.12 -16.32
C GLU A 100 11.45 -0.22 -16.88
N ARG A 101 12.46 -0.38 -16.02
CA ARG A 101 13.81 -0.80 -16.42
C ARG A 101 13.89 -2.20 -17.03
N LEU A 102 12.92 -3.07 -16.75
CA LEU A 102 12.86 -4.42 -17.34
C LEU A 102 12.13 -4.44 -18.69
N GLY A 103 11.33 -3.40 -18.98
CA GLY A 103 10.64 -3.22 -20.25
C GLY A 103 11.44 -2.47 -21.31
N GLU A 104 12.50 -1.76 -20.91
CA GLU A 104 13.53 -1.16 -21.78
C GLU A 104 14.55 -2.20 -22.27
#